data_AF-A0A7T5UPC7-F1
#
_entry.id   AF-A0A7T5UPC7-F1
#
_cell.length_a   1.000
_cell.length_b   1.000
_cell.length_c   1.000
_cell.angle_alpha   90.00
_cell.angle_beta   90.00
_cell.angle_gamma   90.00
#
_symmetry.space_group_name_H-M   'P 1'
#
loop_
_entity.id
_entity.type
_entity.pdbx_description
1 polymer ?
#
loop_
_entity_poly.entity_id
_entity_poly.type
_entity_poly.pdbx_seq_one_letter_code
_entity_poly.pdbx_strand_id
1 'polypeptide(L)' 'MKNVIKELNQKNIKELDKEAQSLREEIAKTKLDWTANQPKDTNILIKKKKKLSQILTVLQQKVELEKLNK' A
#
# COMPACT_ATOMS: atom_id res chain seq x y z
N MET A 1 -3.22 12.56 6.91
CA MET A 1 -3.00 12.10 5.51
C MET A 1 -1.77 12.73 4.84
N LYS A 2 -1.46 14.02 5.04
CA LYS A 2 -0.30 14.68 4.41
C LYS A 2 1.07 14.04 4.74
N ASN A 3 1.24 13.47 5.93
CA ASN A 3 2.53 12.91 6.35
C ASN A 3 2.87 11.59 5.65
N VAL A 4 1.89 10.70 5.49
CA VAL A 4 2.06 9.39 4.84
C VAL A 4 2.53 9.53 3.38
N ILE A 5 1.96 10.50 2.64
CA ILE A 5 2.35 10.72 1.24
C ILE A 5 3.78 11.25 1.13
N LYS A 6 4.22 12.11 2.06
CA LYS A 6 5.61 12.61 2.11
C LYS A 6 6.59 11.46 2.34
N GLU A 7 6.28 10.57 3.28
CA GLU A 7 7.10 9.39 3.57
C GLU A 7 7.18 8.44 2.38
N LEU A 8 6.05 8.19 1.70
CA LEU A 8 6.01 7.35 0.49
C LEU A 8 6.80 7.95 -0.68
N ASN A 9 6.80 9.28 -0.82
CA ASN A 9 7.57 9.97 -1.86
C ASN A 9 9.08 9.87 -1.65
N GLN A 10 9.55 9.71 -0.42
CA GLN A 10 10.99 9.55 -0.12
C GLN A 10 11.53 8.18 -0.51
N LYS A 11 10.67 7.16 -0.62
CA LYS A 11 11.06 5.78 -0.95
C LYS A 11 11.34 5.61 -2.44
N ASN A 12 12.18 4.64 -2.77
CA ASN A 12 12.46 4.29 -4.16
C ASN A 12 11.34 3.41 -4.77
N ILE A 13 11.21 3.35 -6.11
CA ILE A 13 10.22 2.54 -6.82
C ILE A 13 10.28 1.08 -6.39
N LYS A 14 11.49 0.50 -6.28
CA LYS A 14 11.70 -0.88 -5.82
C LYS A 14 11.21 -1.12 -4.39
N GLU A 15 11.32 -0.12 -3.52
CA GLU A 15 10.86 -0.22 -2.13
C GLU A 15 9.35 -0.12 -2.03
N LEU A 16 8.76 0.79 -2.81
CA LEU A 16 7.30 0.93 -2.94
C LEU A 16 6.66 -0.34 -3.49
N ASP A 17 7.30 -1.00 -4.45
CA ASP A 17 6.82 -2.26 -5.02
C ASP A 17 6.84 -3.41 -3.99
N LYS A 18 7.96 -3.54 -3.26
CA LYS A 18 8.06 -4.49 -2.14
C LYS A 18 7.02 -4.24 -1.06
N GLU A 19 6.81 -2.97 -0.68
CA GLU A 19 5.80 -2.61 0.33
C GLU A 19 4.37 -2.89 -0.17
N ALA A 20 4.09 -2.63 -1.46
CA ALA A 20 2.82 -2.97 -2.08
C ALA A 20 2.56 -4.50 -2.06
N GLN A 21 3.58 -5.30 -2.39
CA GLN A 21 3.47 -6.76 -2.37
C GLN A 21 3.23 -7.30 -0.96
N SER A 22 4.01 -6.83 0.02
CA SER A 22 3.83 -7.19 1.42
C SER A 22 2.43 -6.84 1.93
N LEU A 23 1.91 -5.65 1.59
CA LEU A 23 0.55 -5.26 1.97
C LEU A 23 -0.53 -6.12 1.31
N ARG A 24 -0.32 -6.62 0.08
CA ARG A 24 -1.25 -7.55 -0.57
C ARG A 24 -1.30 -8.88 0.17
N GLU A 25 -0.14 -9.42 0.53
CA GLU A 25 -0.02 -10.66 1.33
C GLU A 25 -0.70 -10.50 2.70
N GLU A 26 -0.45 -9.37 3.36
CA GLU A 26 -1.11 -9.07 4.63
C GLU A 26 -2.63 -8.97 4.51
N ILE A 27 -3.15 -8.33 3.45
CA ILE A 27 -4.59 -8.25 3.20
C ILE A 27 -5.16 -9.65 2.97
N ALA A 28 -4.47 -10.49 2.19
CA ALA A 28 -4.89 -11.87 1.94
C ALA A 28 -4.93 -12.68 3.24
N LYS A 29 -3.88 -12.60 4.06
CA LYS A 29 -3.82 -13.24 5.37
C LYS A 29 -4.95 -12.74 6.28
N THR A 30 -5.16 -11.43 6.35
CA THR A 30 -6.23 -10.83 7.16
C THR A 30 -7.62 -11.31 6.70
N LYS A 31 -7.82 -11.53 5.40
CA LYS A 31 -9.08 -12.09 4.88
C LYS A 31 -9.27 -13.56 5.25
N LEU A 32 -8.22 -14.37 5.19
CA LEU A 32 -8.28 -15.78 5.57
C LEU A 32 -8.55 -15.93 7.08
N ASP A 33 -7.84 -15.13 7.89
CA ASP A 33 -8.01 -15.12 9.35
C ASP A 33 -9.37 -14.55 9.77
N TRP A 34 -10.08 -13.84 8.89
CA TRP A 34 -11.33 -13.14 9.23
C TRP A 34 -12.45 -14.07 9.69
N THR A 35 -12.53 -15.26 9.11
CA THR A 35 -13.56 -16.26 9.41
C THR A 35 -13.26 -17.02 10.70
N ALA A 36 -11.98 -17.27 10.99
CA ALA A 36 -11.54 -17.99 12.18
C ALA A 36 -11.41 -17.07 13.40
N ASN A 37 -10.93 -15.84 13.19
CA ASN A 37 -10.62 -14.86 14.23
C ASN A 37 -11.15 -13.49 13.79
N GLN A 38 -12.44 -13.24 14.05
CA GLN A 38 -13.01 -11.92 13.78
C GLN A 38 -12.22 -10.83 14.52
N PRO A 39 -11.60 -9.89 13.79
CA PRO A 39 -10.79 -8.86 14.43
C PRO A 39 -11.69 -7.87 15.16
N LYS A 40 -11.23 -7.41 16.33
CA LYS A 40 -11.90 -6.38 17.13
C LYS A 40 -12.11 -5.07 16.36
N ASP A 41 -11.21 -4.76 15.42
CA ASP A 41 -11.34 -3.62 14.51
C ASP A 41 -11.70 -4.08 13.10
N THR A 42 -12.99 -3.94 12.75
CA THR A 42 -13.53 -4.28 11.43
C THR A 42 -13.00 -3.38 10.31
N ASN A 43 -12.42 -2.22 10.64
CA ASN A 43 -11.85 -1.30 9.66
C ASN A 43 -10.42 -1.67 9.24
N ILE A 44 -9.80 -2.68 9.84
CA ILE A 44 -8.42 -3.09 9.51
C ILE A 44 -8.25 -3.34 8.01
N LEU A 45 -9.18 -4.08 7.38
CA LEU A 45 -9.10 -4.35 5.94
C LEU A 45 -9.19 -3.07 5.10
N ILE A 46 -10.07 -2.14 5.48
CA ILE A 46 -10.25 -0.86 4.76
C ILE A 46 -9.00 0.01 4.93
N LYS A 47 -8.44 0.09 6.15
CA LYS A 47 -7.21 0.83 6.44
C LYS A 47 -6.03 0.30 5.62
N LYS A 48 -5.84 -1.03 5.55
CA LYS A 48 -4.79 -1.67 4.75
C LYS A 48 -4.96 -1.43 3.25
N LYS A 49 -6.19 -1.60 2.73
CA LYS A 49 -6.52 -1.32 1.32
C LYS A 49 -6.25 0.14 0.95
N LYS A 50 -6.60 1.08 1.83
CA LYS A 50 -6.35 2.51 1.62
C LYS A 50 -4.85 2.85 1.61
N LYS A 51 -4.06 2.19 2.45
CA LYS A 51 -2.59 2.33 2.42
C LYS A 51 -2.03 1.77 1.10
N LEU A 52 -2.50 0.60 0.67
CA LEU A 52 -2.11 0.00 -0.61
C LEU A 52 -2.43 0.92 -1.79
N SER A 53 -3.63 1.52 -1.83
CA SER A 53 -3.99 2.43 -2.93
C SER A 53 -3.07 3.66 -2.98
N GLN A 54 -2.68 4.21 -1.83
CA GLN A 54 -1.76 5.34 -1.76
C GLN A 54 -0.37 4.99 -2.33
N ILE A 55 0.17 3.82 -1.97
CA ILE A 55 1.46 3.34 -2.48
C ILE A 55 1.40 3.16 -4.00
N LEU A 56 0.34 2.54 -4.51
CA LEU A 56 0.17 2.34 -5.95
C LEU A 56 0.08 3.66 -6.72
N THR A 57 -0.63 4.66 -6.17
CA THR A 57 -0.69 5.99 -6.77
C THR A 57 0.69 6.65 -6.84
N VAL A 58 1.45 6.64 -5.75
CA VAL A 58 2.80 7.23 -5.72
C VAL A 58 3.76 6.49 -6.66
N LEU A 59 3.68 5.15 -6.70
CA LEU A 59 4.48 4.34 -7.60
C LEU A 59 4.18 4.68 -9.07
N GLN A 60 2.89 4.77 -9.44
CA GLN A 60 2.47 5.14 -10.78
C GLN A 60 2.98 6.54 -11.16
N GLN A 61 2.83 7.52 -10.27
CA GLN A 61 3.34 8.88 -10.49
C GLN A 61 4.84 8.90 -10.77
N LYS A 62 5.63 8.12 -10.00
CA LYS A 62 7.08 8.02 -10.21
C LYS A 62 7.42 7.38 -11.56
N VAL A 63 6.73 6.31 -11.93
CA VAL A 63 6.91 5.63 -13.23
C VAL A 63 6.56 6.55 -14.39
N GLU A 64 5.50 7.36 -14.27
CA GLU A 64 5.13 8.34 -15.29
C GLU A 64 6.16 9.46 -15.43
N LEU A 65 6.69 9.97 -14.31
CA LEU A 65 7.77 10.96 -14.31
C LEU A 65 9.05 10.43 -14.96
N GLU A 66 9.44 9.17 -14.70
CA GLU A 66 10.57 8.54 -15.37
C GLU A 66 10.37 8.43 -16.89
N LYS A 67 9.14 8.19 -17.34
CA LYS A 67 8.80 8.13 -18.77
C LYS A 67 8.83 9.50 -19.45
N LEU A 68 8.42 10.56 -18.75
CA LEU A 68 8.41 11.93 -19.27
C LEU A 68 9.82 12.55 -19.38
N ASN A 69 10.76 12.08 -18.55
CA ASN A 69 12.15 12.53 -18.56
C ASN A 69 13.05 11.76 -19.54
N LYS A 70 12.46 10.91 -20.40
CA LYS A 70 13.16 10.01 -21.31
C LYS A 70 12.75 10.30 -22.75
#